data_AF-A0A068CMU5-F1
#
_entry.id   AF-A0A068CMU5-F1
#
_cell.length_a   1.000
_cell.length_b   1.000
_cell.length_c   1.000
_cell.angle_alpha   90.00
_cell.angle_beta   90.00
_cell.angle_gamma   90.00
#
_symmetry.space_group_name_H-M   'P 1'
#
loop_
_entity.id
_entity.type
_entity.pdbx_description
1 polymer ?
#
loop_
_entity_poly.entity_id
_entity_poly.type
_entity_poly.pdbx_seq_one_letter_code
_entity_poly.pdbx_strand_id
1 'polypeptide(L)'
;SLFDEITVFIYKHSSFQRLFNKEMLQIIPICIAFFSYFILGFTQNNSCTTLNYGICSSYYNFTIVSNNSIANAYLLIHEFWPLVKTECSPDLQLVVCNSYLPACSPNFNKTIRTCKSTCERAKSGCEGLMERYGYQWPESMSCGSLPSESEELCIHRENMEDDTPKKEKLPEKSNLSQNYTCASFTHMQCNAYYNMTSIVNRRTLQSIYLEILQFQPLIQANCSSVLEFVVCTSFLPPCNPRYPSKIKTCRSVCEQAKSGCESLMNEFGFEWPEVLNCNSLPKESTSNEICFEPPEQTQNLVKKSKLNQAFSCVPFKHKMCNSYYDLTLLQKGRSSEYLYSIYSLIAKVDPLIQVACSADLKLLVCGTHLPKCNPTSIGMTQVCKSVCERARKGCESLMKKVGMTWSEFFNCDVLPSPDEQQCLDNITEMNNSTEILERTPRCDCKCGN
;
A
#
# COMPACT_ATOMS: atom_id res chain seq x y z
N SER A 1 -37.04 20.75 32.28
CA SER A 1 -36.88 19.65 33.25
C SER A 1 -35.54 19.76 33.96
N LEU A 2 -34.41 19.24 33.42
CA LEU A 2 -33.11 19.32 34.12
C LEU A 2 -32.65 20.78 34.39
N PHE A 3 -32.94 21.69 33.45
CA PHE A 3 -32.63 23.12 33.57
C PHE A 3 -33.42 23.82 34.70
N ASP A 4 -34.69 23.44 34.88
CA ASP A 4 -35.55 24.04 35.90
C ASP A 4 -35.14 23.58 37.31
N GLU A 5 -34.75 22.31 37.45
CA GLU A 5 -34.24 21.75 38.71
C GLU A 5 -32.90 22.37 39.12
N ILE A 6 -31.98 22.58 38.17
CA ILE A 6 -30.67 23.20 38.42
C ILE A 6 -30.83 24.69 38.81
N THR A 7 -31.74 25.41 38.14
CA THR A 7 -31.97 26.84 38.43
C THR A 7 -32.57 27.04 39.82
N VAL A 8 -33.52 26.18 40.21
CA VAL A 8 -34.11 26.19 41.56
C VAL A 8 -33.09 25.81 42.62
N PHE A 9 -32.19 24.87 42.34
CA PHE A 9 -31.10 24.47 43.25
C PHE A 9 -30.11 25.61 43.51
N ILE A 10 -29.71 26.35 42.46
CA ILE A 10 -28.77 27.47 42.56
C ILE A 10 -29.37 28.67 43.30
N TYR A 11 -30.67 28.94 43.12
CA TYR A 11 -31.35 30.06 43.80
C TYR A 11 -31.63 29.81 45.29
N LYS A 12 -31.73 28.54 45.71
CA LYS A 12 -32.12 28.16 47.08
C LYS A 12 -30.94 28.09 48.06
N HIS A 13 -29.71 27.98 47.58
CA HIS A 13 -28.51 27.94 48.41
C HIS A 13 -27.75 29.28 48.35
N SER A 14 -27.88 30.09 49.42
CA SER A 14 -27.21 31.39 49.60
C SER A 14 -25.67 31.32 49.54
N SER A 15 -25.09 30.13 49.68
CA SER A 15 -23.66 29.88 49.53
C SER A 15 -23.16 29.95 48.08
N PHE A 16 -24.03 29.68 47.09
CA PHE A 16 -23.65 29.71 45.66
C PHE A 16 -23.72 31.12 45.04
N GLN A 17 -24.48 32.04 45.64
CA GLN A 17 -24.57 33.42 45.18
C GLN A 17 -23.26 34.22 45.33
N ARG A 18 -22.30 33.77 46.18
CA ARG A 18 -20.99 34.42 46.32
C ARG A 18 -19.96 33.99 45.27
N LEU A 19 -20.16 32.85 44.60
CA LEU A 19 -19.20 32.30 43.63
C LEU A 19 -19.45 32.75 42.19
N PHE A 20 -20.68 33.18 41.87
CA PHE A 20 -21.04 33.60 40.51
C PHE A 20 -21.25 35.11 40.46
N ASN A 21 -20.22 35.81 39.98
CA ASN A 21 -20.32 37.23 39.62
C ASN A 21 -21.41 37.42 38.55
N LYS A 22 -22.10 38.57 38.57
CA LYS A 22 -23.22 38.90 37.63
C LYS A 22 -22.90 38.66 36.16
N GLU A 23 -21.63 38.71 35.76
CA GLU A 23 -21.17 38.45 34.39
C GLU A 23 -21.20 36.96 34.00
N MET A 24 -20.95 36.03 34.94
CA MET A 24 -20.96 34.58 34.65
C MET A 24 -22.37 34.05 34.35
N LEU A 25 -23.42 34.66 34.93
CA LEU A 25 -24.81 34.28 34.66
C LEU A 25 -25.27 34.65 33.23
N GLN A 26 -24.62 35.62 32.58
CA GLN A 26 -24.94 35.99 31.20
C GLN A 26 -24.26 35.09 30.15
N ILE A 27 -23.17 34.41 30.54
CA ILE A 27 -22.37 33.56 29.64
C ILE A 27 -22.95 32.15 29.53
N ILE A 28 -23.57 31.63 30.60
CA ILE A 28 -24.17 30.30 30.64
C ILE A 28 -25.16 30.02 29.49
N PRO A 29 -26.16 30.89 29.19
CA PRO A 29 -27.08 30.62 28.07
C PRO A 29 -26.39 30.68 26.70
N ILE A 30 -25.34 31.47 26.54
CA ILE A 30 -24.55 31.55 25.30
C ILE A 30 -23.72 30.27 25.12
N CYS A 31 -23.09 29.77 26.19
CA CYS A 31 -22.37 28.50 26.17
C CYS A 31 -23.31 27.33 25.88
N ILE A 32 -24.52 27.31 26.45
CA ILE A 32 -25.51 26.25 26.18
C ILE A 32 -26.05 26.35 24.75
N ALA A 33 -26.27 27.56 24.22
CA ALA A 33 -26.64 27.77 22.81
C ALA A 33 -25.51 27.29 21.87
N PHE A 34 -24.24 27.60 22.18
CA PHE A 34 -23.09 27.07 21.44
C PHE A 34 -22.99 25.54 21.56
N PHE A 35 -23.18 24.97 22.76
CA PHE A 35 -23.14 23.52 22.96
C PHE A 35 -24.28 22.82 22.22
N SER A 36 -25.50 23.37 22.25
CA SER A 36 -26.65 22.81 21.52
C SER A 36 -26.52 22.98 20.01
N TYR A 37 -25.94 24.09 19.52
CA TYR A 37 -25.59 24.25 18.10
C TYR A 37 -24.46 23.30 17.67
N PHE A 38 -23.50 23.03 18.57
CA PHE A 38 -22.43 22.06 18.35
C PHE A 38 -22.96 20.61 18.37
N ILE A 39 -23.90 20.29 19.27
CA ILE A 39 -24.57 18.97 19.33
C ILE A 39 -25.46 18.76 18.09
N LEU A 40 -26.17 19.79 17.62
CA LEU A 40 -27.00 19.74 16.40
C LEU A 40 -26.16 19.73 15.11
N GLY A 41 -24.91 20.21 15.15
CA GLY A 41 -23.96 20.16 14.03
C GLY A 41 -23.24 18.81 13.86
N PHE A 42 -23.37 17.89 14.82
CA PHE A 42 -22.69 16.59 14.83
C PHE A 42 -23.63 15.38 14.75
N THR A 43 -24.82 15.52 14.17
CA THR A 43 -25.58 14.34 13.73
C THR A 43 -24.99 13.85 12.41
N GLN A 44 -23.86 13.14 12.48
CA GLN A 44 -23.47 12.26 11.37
C GLN A 44 -24.63 11.28 11.16
N ASN A 45 -25.24 11.33 9.97
CA ASN A 45 -26.18 10.30 9.54
C ASN A 45 -25.42 8.98 9.45
N ASN A 46 -25.38 8.24 10.55
CA ASN A 46 -24.74 6.93 10.70
C ASN A 46 -25.60 5.83 10.05
N SER A 47 -25.84 5.96 8.75
CA SER A 47 -26.51 4.92 7.96
C SER A 47 -25.49 3.86 7.52
N CYS A 48 -25.85 2.58 7.63
CA CYS A 48 -25.00 1.50 7.11
C CYS A 48 -24.78 1.66 5.60
N THR A 49 -23.52 1.58 5.17
CA THR A 49 -23.11 1.53 3.77
C THR A 49 -22.90 0.08 3.35
N THR A 50 -23.06 -0.19 2.05
CA THR A 50 -22.88 -1.54 1.50
C THR A 50 -21.39 -1.84 1.26
N LEU A 51 -20.92 -2.95 1.82
CA LEU A 51 -19.58 -3.48 1.62
C LEU A 51 -19.63 -4.49 0.46
N ASN A 52 -19.71 -3.98 -0.77
CA ASN A 52 -19.97 -4.85 -1.93
C ASN A 52 -18.73 -5.61 -2.45
N TYR A 53 -17.50 -5.22 -2.08
CA TYR A 53 -16.24 -5.87 -2.54
C TYR A 53 -15.11 -5.73 -1.52
N GLY A 54 -14.15 -6.64 -1.63
CA GLY A 54 -12.88 -6.67 -0.91
C GLY A 54 -12.78 -7.86 0.04
N ILE A 55 -11.61 -8.05 0.63
CA ILE A 55 -11.28 -9.22 1.49
C ILE A 55 -12.18 -9.38 2.72
N CYS A 56 -13.00 -8.37 3.05
CA CYS A 56 -13.91 -8.39 4.19
C CYS A 56 -15.37 -8.71 3.80
N SER A 57 -15.72 -8.66 2.51
CA SER A 57 -17.10 -8.93 2.04
C SER A 57 -17.50 -10.39 2.15
N SER A 58 -16.55 -11.30 2.37
CA SER A 58 -16.84 -12.70 2.69
C SER A 58 -17.46 -12.88 4.09
N TYR A 59 -17.35 -11.88 4.98
CA TYR A 59 -17.83 -11.99 6.36
C TYR A 59 -19.13 -11.22 6.63
N TYR A 60 -19.31 -10.05 5.99
CA TYR A 60 -20.51 -9.22 6.16
C TYR A 60 -20.69 -8.26 4.98
N ASN A 61 -21.95 -7.87 4.73
CA ASN A 61 -22.35 -7.09 3.57
C ASN A 61 -22.48 -5.58 3.83
N PHE A 62 -22.43 -5.15 5.09
CA PHE A 62 -22.69 -3.76 5.46
C PHE A 62 -21.70 -3.27 6.51
N THR A 63 -21.25 -2.03 6.40
CA THR A 63 -20.37 -1.35 7.36
C THR A 63 -20.93 0.02 7.74
N ILE A 64 -20.57 0.55 8.90
CA ILE A 64 -20.95 1.91 9.30
C ILE A 64 -19.96 2.97 8.79
N VAL A 65 -18.83 2.53 8.23
CA VAL A 65 -17.80 3.41 7.69
C VAL A 65 -18.31 4.09 6.42
N SER A 66 -18.12 5.41 6.32
CA SER A 66 -18.51 6.18 5.14
C SER A 66 -17.75 5.71 3.90
N ASN A 67 -18.40 5.74 2.72
CA ASN A 67 -17.80 5.30 1.46
C ASN A 67 -16.42 5.94 1.18
N ASN A 68 -16.23 7.21 1.53
CA ASN A 68 -14.97 7.94 1.34
C ASN A 68 -13.83 7.41 2.24
N SER A 69 -14.17 6.79 3.37
CA SER A 69 -13.21 6.29 4.36
C SER A 69 -12.94 4.79 4.23
N ILE A 70 -13.79 4.05 3.50
CA ILE A 70 -13.59 2.60 3.23
C ILE A 70 -12.22 2.36 2.58
N ALA A 71 -11.78 3.22 1.66
CA ALA A 71 -10.48 3.09 1.01
C ALA A 71 -9.31 3.19 2.01
N ASN A 72 -9.37 4.12 2.96
CA ASN A 72 -8.34 4.27 3.99
C ASN A 72 -8.33 3.08 4.94
N ALA A 73 -9.52 2.58 5.32
CA ALA A 73 -9.62 1.38 6.15
C ALA A 73 -9.03 0.15 5.45
N TYR A 74 -9.22 0.00 4.13
CA TYR A 74 -8.58 -1.07 3.36
C TYR A 74 -7.05 -0.98 3.35
N LEU A 75 -6.46 0.22 3.32
CA LEU A 75 -5.00 0.36 3.42
C LEU A 75 -4.47 -0.16 4.75
N LEU A 76 -5.17 0.15 5.86
CA LEU A 76 -4.82 -0.35 7.19
C LEU A 76 -4.98 -1.88 7.29
N ILE A 77 -6.06 -2.42 6.73
CA ILE A 77 -6.30 -3.87 6.69
C ILE A 77 -5.20 -4.57 5.88
N HIS A 78 -4.78 -3.98 4.75
CA HIS A 78 -3.78 -4.57 3.86
C HIS A 78 -2.39 -4.65 4.50
N GLU A 79 -2.07 -3.80 5.48
CA GLU A 79 -0.82 -3.89 6.26
C GLU A 79 -0.68 -5.24 6.97
N PHE A 80 -1.79 -5.86 7.39
CA PHE A 80 -1.80 -7.16 8.06
C PHE A 80 -1.82 -8.34 7.08
N TRP A 81 -1.87 -8.11 5.77
CA TRP A 81 -2.01 -9.19 4.79
C TRP A 81 -0.86 -10.23 4.81
N PRO A 82 0.41 -9.84 4.97
CA PRO A 82 1.48 -10.82 5.16
C PRO A 82 1.22 -11.74 6.36
N LEU A 83 0.71 -11.20 7.47
CA LEU A 83 0.38 -12.00 8.66
C LEU A 83 -0.83 -12.92 8.40
N VAL A 84 -1.88 -12.43 7.71
CA VAL A 84 -3.03 -13.26 7.31
C VAL A 84 -2.59 -14.45 6.46
N LYS A 85 -1.63 -14.25 5.56
CA LYS A 85 -1.09 -15.31 4.68
C LYS A 85 -0.23 -16.34 5.38
N THR A 86 0.27 -16.06 6.59
CA THR A 86 0.94 -17.07 7.41
C THR A 86 -0.02 -18.11 7.98
N GLU A 87 -1.34 -17.83 7.91
CA GLU A 87 -2.39 -18.71 8.44
C GLU A 87 -2.22 -19.07 9.92
N CYS A 88 -1.56 -18.19 10.69
CA CYS A 88 -1.34 -18.35 12.13
C CYS A 88 -2.64 -18.50 12.94
N SER A 89 -3.76 -17.98 12.43
CA SER A 89 -5.09 -18.25 12.97
C SER A 89 -6.17 -18.09 11.89
N PRO A 90 -7.17 -19.00 11.83
CA PRO A 90 -8.30 -18.85 10.92
C PRO A 90 -9.16 -17.62 11.24
N ASP A 91 -9.15 -17.13 12.47
CA ASP A 91 -9.99 -16.00 12.87
C ASP A 91 -9.36 -14.63 12.53
N LEU A 92 -8.08 -14.59 12.18
CA LEU A 92 -7.33 -13.34 12.02
C LEU A 92 -7.94 -12.41 10.96
N GLN A 93 -8.27 -12.93 9.77
CA GLN A 93 -8.81 -12.10 8.70
C GLN A 93 -10.14 -11.43 9.10
N LEU A 94 -11.03 -12.14 9.81
CA LEU A 94 -12.27 -11.58 10.35
C LEU A 94 -11.98 -10.50 11.39
N VAL A 95 -11.04 -10.73 12.31
CA VAL A 95 -10.68 -9.78 13.38
C VAL A 95 -10.07 -8.51 12.81
N VAL A 96 -9.15 -8.60 11.84
CA VAL A 96 -8.59 -7.43 11.14
C VAL A 96 -9.71 -6.68 10.42
N CYS A 97 -10.53 -7.38 9.63
CA CYS A 97 -11.63 -6.77 8.89
C CYS A 97 -12.60 -6.01 9.80
N ASN A 98 -13.10 -6.65 10.86
CA ASN A 98 -14.09 -6.03 11.73
C ASN A 98 -13.51 -4.94 12.64
N SER A 99 -12.19 -4.96 12.90
CA SER A 99 -11.52 -3.90 13.66
C SER A 99 -11.51 -2.57 12.92
N TYR A 100 -11.16 -2.58 11.63
CA TYR A 100 -11.02 -1.37 10.79
C TYR A 100 -12.23 -1.06 9.91
N LEU A 101 -13.03 -2.07 9.56
CA LEU A 101 -14.29 -1.98 8.82
C LEU A 101 -15.43 -2.65 9.60
N PRO A 102 -15.86 -2.11 10.76
CA PRO A 102 -16.89 -2.72 11.58
C PRO A 102 -18.18 -3.01 10.80
N ALA A 103 -18.74 -4.19 11.01
CA ALA A 103 -20.00 -4.58 10.39
C ALA A 103 -21.16 -3.74 10.94
N CYS A 104 -22.25 -3.63 10.18
CA CYS A 104 -23.39 -2.79 10.51
C CYS A 104 -24.71 -3.53 10.22
N SER A 105 -25.66 -3.45 11.15
CA SER A 105 -27.02 -3.97 10.94
C SER A 105 -27.90 -2.89 10.30
N PRO A 106 -28.34 -3.04 9.04
CA PRO A 106 -29.15 -2.01 8.36
C PRO A 106 -30.51 -1.77 9.03
N ASN A 107 -31.01 -2.76 9.80
CA ASN A 107 -32.30 -2.65 10.49
C ASN A 107 -32.25 -1.75 11.73
N PHE A 108 -31.08 -1.66 12.38
CA PHE A 108 -30.91 -0.97 13.66
C PHE A 108 -29.81 0.09 13.64
N ASN A 109 -29.11 0.28 12.51
CA ASN A 109 -27.90 1.12 12.37
C ASN A 109 -26.89 0.90 13.51
N LYS A 110 -26.79 -0.35 13.97
CA LYS A 110 -25.92 -0.75 15.08
C LYS A 110 -24.69 -1.46 14.54
N THR A 111 -23.53 -1.11 15.08
CA THR A 111 -22.28 -1.81 14.78
C THR A 111 -22.28 -3.20 15.40
N ILE A 112 -21.84 -4.19 14.63
CA ILE A 112 -21.67 -5.57 15.11
C ILE A 112 -20.17 -5.85 15.14
N ARG A 113 -19.63 -6.06 16.35
CA ARG A 113 -18.21 -6.35 16.55
C ARG A 113 -17.94 -7.85 16.58
N THR A 114 -16.70 -8.26 16.40
CA THR A 114 -16.29 -9.66 16.60
C THR A 114 -16.45 -10.07 18.05
N CYS A 115 -16.81 -11.34 18.27
CA CYS A 115 -16.86 -11.90 19.61
C CYS A 115 -15.47 -11.91 20.26
N LYS A 116 -15.43 -11.72 21.58
CA LYS A 116 -14.18 -11.75 22.35
C LYS A 116 -13.39 -13.05 22.16
N SER A 117 -14.07 -14.19 22.19
CA SER A 117 -13.52 -15.52 21.91
C SER A 117 -12.79 -15.59 20.55
N THR A 118 -13.40 -15.05 19.51
CA THR A 118 -12.87 -15.03 18.13
C THR A 118 -11.61 -14.16 18.05
N CYS A 119 -11.60 -13.00 18.72
CA CYS A 119 -10.42 -12.17 18.82
C CYS A 119 -9.29 -12.85 19.59
N GLU A 120 -9.59 -13.51 20.71
CA GLU A 120 -8.59 -14.19 21.54
C GLU A 120 -7.95 -15.37 20.80
N ARG A 121 -8.71 -16.11 19.96
CA ARG A 121 -8.16 -17.15 19.07
C ARG A 121 -7.28 -16.58 17.96
N ALA A 122 -7.62 -15.41 17.40
CA ALA A 122 -6.76 -14.72 16.44
C ALA A 122 -5.46 -14.26 17.09
N LYS A 123 -5.59 -13.64 18.26
CA LYS A 123 -4.46 -13.12 19.03
C LYS A 123 -3.51 -14.23 19.47
N SER A 124 -4.03 -15.31 20.06
CA SER A 124 -3.20 -16.41 20.57
C SER A 124 -2.42 -17.14 19.47
N GLY A 125 -2.99 -17.25 18.27
CA GLY A 125 -2.30 -17.85 17.12
C GLY A 125 -1.21 -16.96 16.52
N CYS A 126 -1.40 -15.64 16.54
CA CYS A 126 -0.61 -14.71 15.71
C CYS A 126 0.29 -13.75 16.49
N GLU A 127 0.02 -13.44 17.76
CA GLU A 127 0.78 -12.47 18.55
C GLU A 127 2.26 -12.88 18.70
N GLY A 128 2.54 -14.14 19.03
CA GLY A 128 3.93 -14.62 19.16
C GLY A 128 4.71 -14.56 17.85
N LEU A 129 4.03 -14.66 16.70
CA LEU A 129 4.66 -14.46 15.39
C LEU A 129 4.97 -12.98 15.16
N MET A 130 4.07 -12.06 15.52
CA MET A 130 4.30 -10.63 15.44
C MET A 130 5.47 -10.18 16.33
N GLU A 131 5.52 -10.66 17.56
CA GLU A 131 6.59 -10.32 18.53
C GLU A 131 7.98 -10.75 18.02
N ARG A 132 8.08 -11.91 17.38
CA ARG A 132 9.33 -12.39 16.77
C ARG A 132 9.88 -11.41 15.73
N TYR A 133 9.00 -10.70 15.02
CA TYR A 133 9.36 -9.70 14.02
C TYR A 133 9.36 -8.27 14.57
N GLY A 134 9.30 -8.09 15.90
CA GLY A 134 9.38 -6.78 16.55
C GLY A 134 8.08 -5.98 16.52
N TYR A 135 6.95 -6.61 16.19
CA TYR A 135 5.63 -5.99 16.20
C TYR A 135 4.86 -6.34 17.47
N GLN A 136 3.93 -5.48 17.86
CA GLN A 136 3.04 -5.69 19.01
C GLN A 136 1.59 -5.81 18.52
N TRP A 137 0.77 -6.56 19.26
CA TRP A 137 -0.65 -6.65 18.95
C TRP A 137 -1.31 -5.25 19.08
N PRO A 138 -1.91 -4.69 18.01
CA PRO A 138 -2.38 -3.30 18.03
C PRO A 138 -3.53 -3.06 19.01
N GLU A 139 -3.57 -1.87 19.61
CA GLU A 139 -4.65 -1.46 20.50
C GLU A 139 -6.02 -1.47 19.80
N SER A 140 -6.06 -1.10 18.52
CA SER A 140 -7.27 -1.16 17.68
C SER A 140 -7.84 -2.57 17.48
N MET A 141 -7.04 -3.60 17.77
CA MET A 141 -7.42 -5.01 17.72
C MET A 141 -7.48 -5.65 19.11
N SER A 142 -7.45 -4.86 20.20
CA SER A 142 -7.52 -5.37 21.57
C SER A 142 -8.82 -6.12 21.83
N CYS A 143 -8.72 -7.33 22.38
CA CYS A 143 -9.88 -8.18 22.65
C CYS A 143 -10.65 -7.78 23.93
N GLY A 144 -10.08 -6.92 24.77
CA GLY A 144 -10.61 -6.64 26.13
C GLY A 144 -11.99 -5.97 26.15
N SER A 145 -12.31 -5.16 25.15
CA SER A 145 -13.57 -4.42 25.05
C SER A 145 -14.59 -5.04 24.09
N LEU A 146 -14.34 -6.27 23.63
CA LEU A 146 -15.24 -6.98 22.72
C LEU A 146 -16.35 -7.70 23.49
N PRO A 147 -17.56 -7.79 22.90
CA PRO A 147 -18.69 -8.46 23.52
C PRO A 147 -18.45 -9.96 23.72
N SER A 148 -18.99 -10.48 24.82
CA SER A 148 -19.15 -11.92 25.02
C SER A 148 -20.36 -12.44 24.23
N GLU A 149 -20.28 -13.69 23.76
CA GLU A 149 -21.35 -14.35 22.97
C GLU A 149 -22.71 -14.41 23.70
N SER A 150 -22.69 -14.38 25.03
CA SER A 150 -23.88 -14.44 25.88
C SER A 150 -24.55 -13.08 26.16
N GLU A 151 -23.90 -11.96 25.83
CA GLU A 151 -24.30 -10.62 26.27
C GLU A 151 -24.81 -9.75 25.12
N GLU A 152 -24.17 -9.82 23.95
CA GLU A 152 -24.50 -8.98 22.81
C GLU A 152 -24.24 -9.72 21.49
N LEU A 153 -25.03 -9.39 20.46
CA LEU A 153 -24.83 -9.89 19.11
C LEU A 153 -23.42 -9.54 18.61
N CYS A 154 -22.63 -10.57 18.31
CA CYS A 154 -21.26 -10.44 17.82
C CYS A 154 -20.98 -11.45 16.70
N ILE A 155 -19.92 -11.19 15.92
CA ILE A 155 -19.53 -12.05 14.79
C ILE A 155 -18.49 -13.06 15.25
N HIS A 156 -18.77 -14.35 15.03
CA HIS A 156 -17.83 -15.45 15.13
C HIS A 156 -17.83 -16.26 13.83
N ARG A 157 -16.77 -17.03 13.59
CA ARG A 157 -16.61 -17.83 12.38
C ARG A 157 -17.61 -19.00 12.28
N GLU A 158 -18.01 -19.57 13.41
CA GLU A 158 -18.84 -20.80 13.50
C GLU A 158 -20.31 -20.64 13.08
N ASN A 159 -20.83 -19.43 12.85
CA ASN A 159 -22.15 -19.21 12.22
C ASN A 159 -22.14 -19.38 10.69
N MET A 160 -21.08 -19.97 10.12
CA MET A 160 -20.97 -20.31 8.69
C MET A 160 -20.98 -21.83 8.44
N GLU A 161 -21.24 -22.65 9.45
CA GLU A 161 -21.35 -24.11 9.34
C GLU A 161 -22.75 -24.60 9.79
N ASP A 162 -23.82 -24.14 9.15
CA ASP A 162 -25.03 -24.95 8.90
C ASP A 162 -25.85 -24.47 7.68
N ASP A 163 -25.18 -23.89 6.70
CA ASP A 163 -25.71 -23.84 5.35
C ASP A 163 -24.51 -24.02 4.44
N THR A 164 -24.16 -25.29 4.21
CA THR A 164 -23.21 -25.64 3.16
C THR A 164 -23.63 -24.85 1.91
N PRO A 165 -22.80 -23.93 1.39
CA PRO A 165 -22.92 -23.61 -0.01
C PRO A 165 -22.58 -24.94 -0.65
N LYS A 166 -23.58 -25.67 -1.15
CA LYS A 166 -23.36 -26.61 -2.24
C LYS A 166 -22.37 -25.89 -3.14
N LYS A 167 -21.21 -26.50 -3.40
CA LYS A 167 -20.33 -26.06 -4.48
C LYS A 167 -21.26 -25.90 -5.67
N GLU A 168 -21.68 -24.66 -5.92
CA GLU A 168 -22.53 -24.38 -7.05
C GLU A 168 -21.55 -24.60 -8.19
N LYS A 169 -21.72 -25.76 -8.84
CA LYS A 169 -21.11 -26.00 -10.13
C LYS A 169 -21.34 -24.72 -10.89
N LEU A 170 -20.24 -24.05 -11.27
CA LEU A 170 -20.27 -22.92 -12.16
C LEU A 170 -21.31 -23.26 -13.24
N PRO A 171 -22.42 -22.50 -13.36
CA PRO A 171 -23.51 -22.93 -14.20
C PRO A 171 -22.98 -23.09 -15.61
N GLU A 172 -22.95 -24.34 -16.05
CA GLU A 172 -22.63 -24.70 -17.41
C GLU A 172 -23.75 -24.14 -18.28
N LYS A 173 -23.36 -23.16 -19.10
CA LYS A 173 -24.14 -22.57 -20.20
C LYS A 173 -25.56 -22.15 -19.83
N SER A 174 -25.71 -20.92 -19.34
CA SER A 174 -26.91 -20.13 -19.63
C SER A 174 -26.51 -18.80 -20.26
N ASN A 175 -27.09 -18.54 -21.43
CA ASN A 175 -27.04 -17.25 -22.12
C ASN A 175 -27.71 -16.20 -21.22
N LEU A 176 -26.94 -15.60 -20.32
CA LEU A 176 -27.37 -14.45 -19.56
C LEU A 176 -26.70 -13.22 -20.16
N SER A 177 -27.45 -12.48 -20.96
CA SER A 177 -27.12 -11.13 -21.42
C SER A 177 -26.98 -10.20 -20.22
N GLN A 178 -25.85 -10.27 -19.52
CA GLN A 178 -25.48 -9.29 -18.52
C GLN A 178 -25.16 -8.00 -19.29
N ASN A 179 -26.06 -7.02 -19.22
CA ASN A 179 -25.82 -5.68 -19.77
C ASN A 179 -24.61 -5.04 -19.06
N TYR A 180 -23.40 -5.24 -19.58
CA TYR A 180 -22.24 -4.43 -19.22
C TYR A 180 -22.37 -3.08 -19.90
N THR A 181 -22.23 -2.02 -19.11
CA THR A 181 -22.16 -0.66 -19.63
C THR A 181 -20.71 -0.33 -19.91
N CYS A 182 -20.44 0.10 -21.14
CA CYS A 182 -19.15 0.62 -21.53
C CYS A 182 -19.02 2.03 -20.96
N ALA A 183 -18.01 2.27 -20.13
CA ALA A 183 -17.80 3.57 -19.52
C ALA A 183 -16.35 4.01 -19.71
N SER A 184 -16.17 5.31 -19.92
CA SER A 184 -14.86 5.92 -19.76
C SER A 184 -14.45 5.84 -18.30
N PHE A 185 -13.17 5.58 -18.05
CA PHE A 185 -12.62 5.52 -16.71
C PHE A 185 -11.31 6.29 -16.65
N THR A 186 -10.95 6.74 -15.46
CA THR A 186 -9.69 7.45 -15.23
C THR A 186 -8.90 6.70 -14.18
N HIS A 187 -7.97 5.84 -14.63
CA HIS A 187 -7.02 5.14 -13.76
C HIS A 187 -5.60 5.54 -14.15
N MET A 188 -4.81 6.02 -13.18
CA MET A 188 -3.47 6.56 -13.41
C MET A 188 -2.55 5.60 -14.18
N GLN A 189 -2.69 4.29 -13.94
CA GLN A 189 -1.85 3.25 -14.54
C GLN A 189 -2.44 2.66 -15.84
N CYS A 190 -3.77 2.51 -15.93
CA CYS A 190 -4.39 1.72 -16.99
C CYS A 190 -4.87 2.56 -18.17
N ASN A 191 -5.11 3.86 -17.95
CA ASN A 191 -5.55 4.80 -18.99
C ASN A 191 -4.52 5.00 -20.12
N ALA A 192 -3.27 4.53 -19.93
CA ALA A 192 -2.23 4.53 -20.95
C ALA A 192 -2.44 3.47 -22.05
N TYR A 193 -3.28 2.46 -21.81
CA TYR A 193 -3.50 1.34 -22.73
C TYR A 193 -4.86 1.43 -23.45
N TYR A 194 -5.90 1.88 -22.75
CA TYR A 194 -7.26 2.04 -23.26
C TYR A 194 -8.03 3.03 -22.38
N ASN A 195 -9.10 3.62 -22.93
CA ASN A 195 -9.87 4.68 -22.29
C ASN A 195 -11.31 4.28 -21.92
N MET A 196 -11.75 3.06 -22.29
CA MET A 196 -13.08 2.54 -21.99
C MET A 196 -12.98 1.14 -21.40
N THR A 197 -13.68 0.91 -20.30
CA THR A 197 -13.72 -0.37 -19.59
C THR A 197 -15.17 -0.83 -19.46
N SER A 198 -15.38 -2.14 -19.39
CA SER A 198 -16.71 -2.65 -19.04
C SER A 198 -16.85 -2.55 -17.52
N ILE A 199 -17.66 -1.61 -17.03
CA ILE A 199 -17.97 -1.54 -15.60
C ILE A 199 -19.13 -2.49 -15.36
N VAL A 200 -18.90 -3.53 -14.57
CA VAL A 200 -20.00 -4.29 -13.99
C VAL A 200 -20.66 -3.35 -12.99
N ASN A 201 -21.96 -3.07 -13.15
CA ASN A 201 -22.83 -2.11 -12.39
C ASN A 201 -22.71 -2.13 -10.85
N ARG A 202 -21.90 -3.04 -10.34
CA ARG A 202 -21.79 -3.45 -8.98
C ARG A 202 -20.45 -2.99 -8.37
N ARG A 203 -19.32 -2.86 -9.09
CA ARG A 203 -17.99 -2.43 -8.57
C ARG A 203 -17.71 -0.93 -8.72
N THR A 204 -16.99 -0.33 -7.76
CA THR A 204 -16.49 1.07 -7.86
C THR A 204 -15.05 1.10 -8.40
N LEU A 205 -14.69 2.14 -9.16
CA LEU A 205 -13.32 2.32 -9.68
C LEU A 205 -12.27 2.35 -8.55
N GLN A 206 -12.63 2.84 -7.37
CA GLN A 206 -11.74 2.88 -6.20
C GLN A 206 -11.42 1.49 -5.64
N SER A 207 -12.40 0.58 -5.59
CA SER A 207 -12.15 -0.80 -5.15
C SER A 207 -11.20 -1.53 -6.09
N ILE A 208 -11.38 -1.31 -7.39
CA ILE A 208 -10.54 -1.89 -8.44
C ILE A 208 -9.11 -1.31 -8.38
N TYR A 209 -8.97 -0.01 -8.08
CA TYR A 209 -7.66 0.60 -7.86
C TYR A 209 -6.88 -0.11 -6.74
N LEU A 210 -7.53 -0.42 -5.61
CA LEU A 210 -6.91 -1.13 -4.49
C LEU A 210 -6.51 -2.57 -4.86
N GLU A 211 -7.36 -3.28 -5.62
CA GLU A 211 -7.03 -4.62 -6.14
C GLU A 211 -5.82 -4.58 -7.10
N ILE A 212 -5.67 -3.52 -7.89
CA ILE A 212 -4.50 -3.34 -8.77
C ILE A 212 -3.25 -2.96 -7.96
N LEU A 213 -3.40 -2.19 -6.89
CA LEU A 213 -2.29 -1.75 -6.05
C LEU A 213 -1.50 -2.90 -5.43
N GLN A 214 -2.13 -4.06 -5.16
CA GLN A 214 -1.44 -5.22 -4.61
C GLN A 214 -0.33 -5.77 -5.53
N PHE A 215 -0.41 -5.48 -6.83
CA PHE A 215 0.60 -5.89 -7.82
C PHE A 215 1.69 -4.83 -8.02
N GLN A 216 1.63 -3.69 -7.34
CA GLN A 216 2.64 -2.63 -7.48
C GLN A 216 4.06 -3.09 -7.19
N PRO A 217 4.34 -3.91 -6.15
CA PRO A 217 5.69 -4.42 -5.94
C PRO A 217 6.23 -5.20 -7.14
N LEU A 218 5.40 -6.06 -7.76
CA LEU A 218 5.76 -6.83 -8.96
C LEU A 218 5.93 -5.95 -10.21
N ILE A 219 5.04 -4.95 -10.38
CA ILE A 219 5.13 -3.98 -11.48
C ILE A 219 6.41 -3.15 -11.36
N GLN A 220 6.78 -2.75 -10.13
CA GLN A 220 8.00 -1.99 -9.84
C GLN A 220 9.27 -2.85 -9.94
N ALA A 221 9.18 -4.13 -9.58
CA ALA A 221 10.25 -5.10 -9.81
C ALA A 221 10.53 -5.33 -11.29
N ASN A 222 9.59 -4.95 -12.18
CA ASN A 222 9.75 -4.96 -13.63
C ASN A 222 10.19 -6.33 -14.19
N CYS A 223 9.71 -7.40 -13.57
CA CYS A 223 9.94 -8.78 -13.99
C CYS A 223 9.35 -9.10 -15.38
N SER A 224 8.35 -8.33 -15.82
CA SER A 224 7.83 -8.38 -17.19
C SER A 224 7.28 -7.02 -17.62
N SER A 225 7.64 -6.58 -18.83
CA SER A 225 7.23 -5.30 -19.40
C SER A 225 5.73 -5.21 -19.72
N VAL A 226 5.03 -6.34 -19.72
CA VAL A 226 3.59 -6.44 -20.01
C VAL A 226 2.75 -6.74 -18.77
N LEU A 227 3.36 -6.91 -17.59
CA LEU A 227 2.62 -7.25 -16.37
C LEU A 227 1.55 -6.22 -16.03
N GLU A 228 1.89 -4.93 -16.07
CA GLU A 228 0.94 -3.86 -15.76
C GLU A 228 -0.26 -3.87 -16.71
N PHE A 229 -0.03 -4.16 -18.00
CA PHE A 229 -1.11 -4.31 -18.98
C PHE A 229 -2.01 -5.50 -18.64
N VAL A 230 -1.42 -6.66 -18.32
CA VAL A 230 -2.17 -7.88 -17.95
C VAL A 230 -3.02 -7.62 -16.71
N VAL A 231 -2.44 -7.03 -15.66
CA VAL A 231 -3.18 -6.63 -14.44
C VAL A 231 -4.32 -5.67 -14.79
N CYS A 232 -4.05 -4.61 -15.55
CA CYS A 232 -5.09 -3.66 -15.97
C CYS A 232 -6.25 -4.36 -16.70
N THR A 233 -5.95 -5.23 -17.66
CA THR A 233 -6.99 -5.90 -18.45
C THR A 233 -7.77 -6.96 -17.69
N SER A 234 -7.20 -7.55 -16.63
CA SER A 234 -7.89 -8.51 -15.77
C SER A 234 -8.90 -7.84 -14.84
N PHE A 235 -8.56 -6.67 -14.28
CA PHE A 235 -9.41 -5.97 -13.32
C PHE A 235 -10.31 -4.90 -13.96
N LEU A 236 -9.84 -4.29 -15.06
CA LEU A 236 -10.53 -3.27 -15.85
C LEU A 236 -10.61 -3.70 -17.32
N PRO A 237 -11.38 -4.75 -17.65
CA PRO A 237 -11.40 -5.29 -19.01
C PRO A 237 -11.81 -4.23 -20.05
N PRO A 238 -11.05 -4.10 -21.15
CA PRO A 238 -11.31 -3.13 -22.19
C PRO A 238 -12.70 -3.34 -22.80
N CYS A 239 -13.31 -2.25 -23.26
CA CYS A 239 -14.66 -2.29 -23.78
C CYS A 239 -14.79 -1.48 -25.06
N ASN A 240 -15.59 -1.98 -25.99
CA ASN A 240 -15.98 -1.29 -27.20
C ASN A 240 -17.52 -1.25 -27.27
N PRO A 241 -18.16 -0.06 -27.29
CA PRO A 241 -19.62 0.06 -27.35
C PRO A 241 -20.28 -0.63 -28.56
N ARG A 242 -19.50 -0.88 -29.63
CA ARG A 242 -19.97 -1.55 -30.86
C ARG A 242 -19.74 -3.05 -30.83
N TYR A 243 -19.05 -3.57 -29.81
CA TYR A 243 -18.74 -4.98 -29.68
C TYR A 243 -19.49 -5.54 -28.47
N PRO A 244 -20.41 -6.48 -28.68
CA PRO A 244 -21.34 -6.89 -27.64
C PRO A 244 -20.75 -7.91 -26.67
N SER A 245 -19.45 -8.22 -26.68
CA SER A 245 -18.82 -9.23 -25.80
C SER A 245 -17.66 -8.66 -24.97
N LYS A 246 -17.34 -9.29 -23.85
CA LYS A 246 -16.19 -8.90 -23.01
C LYS A 246 -14.89 -9.12 -23.78
N ILE A 247 -14.09 -8.06 -23.91
CA ILE A 247 -12.77 -8.14 -24.52
C ILE A 247 -11.77 -8.57 -23.43
N LYS A 248 -11.00 -9.62 -23.72
CA LYS A 248 -9.98 -10.17 -22.80
C LYS A 248 -8.59 -9.94 -23.38
N THR A 249 -7.55 -10.03 -22.56
CA THR A 249 -6.17 -10.04 -23.05
C THR A 249 -5.85 -11.32 -23.81
N CYS A 250 -4.96 -11.23 -24.81
CA CYS A 250 -4.45 -12.39 -25.53
C CYS A 250 -3.60 -13.29 -24.61
N ARG A 251 -3.72 -14.60 -24.79
CA ARG A 251 -3.03 -15.60 -23.97
C ARG A 251 -1.50 -15.43 -24.01
N SER A 252 -0.94 -15.16 -25.18
CA SER A 252 0.49 -14.91 -25.39
C SER A 252 1.03 -13.80 -24.46
N VAL A 253 0.31 -12.69 -24.34
CA VAL A 253 0.68 -11.55 -23.49
C VAL A 253 0.63 -11.92 -22.01
N CYS A 254 -0.39 -12.68 -21.59
CA CYS A 254 -0.49 -13.18 -20.22
C CYS A 254 0.65 -14.16 -19.89
N GLU A 255 0.95 -15.11 -20.79
CA GLU A 255 2.03 -16.08 -20.60
C GLU A 255 3.40 -15.39 -20.53
N GLN A 256 3.60 -14.28 -21.26
CA GLN A 256 4.78 -13.44 -21.14
C GLN A 256 4.88 -12.75 -19.77
N ALA A 257 3.77 -12.26 -19.20
CA ALA A 257 3.77 -11.72 -17.85
C ALA A 257 4.07 -12.80 -16.80
N LYS A 258 3.42 -13.96 -16.94
CA LYS A 258 3.58 -15.10 -16.05
C LYS A 258 5.01 -15.63 -16.05
N SER A 259 5.58 -15.89 -17.21
CA SER A 259 6.95 -16.41 -17.34
C SER A 259 8.02 -15.48 -16.75
N GLY A 260 7.82 -14.16 -16.82
CA GLY A 260 8.74 -13.20 -16.20
C GLY A 260 8.62 -13.10 -14.68
N CYS A 261 7.41 -13.25 -14.14
CA CYS A 261 7.10 -12.84 -12.75
C CYS A 261 6.73 -13.99 -11.80
N GLU A 262 6.34 -15.17 -12.28
CA GLU A 262 5.89 -16.29 -11.45
C GLU A 262 7.01 -16.81 -10.54
N SER A 263 8.23 -16.94 -11.04
CA SER A 263 9.37 -17.38 -10.22
C SER A 263 9.65 -16.43 -9.06
N LEU A 264 9.57 -15.12 -9.31
CA LEU A 264 9.73 -14.09 -8.29
C LEU A 264 8.61 -14.17 -7.24
N MET A 265 7.36 -14.39 -7.64
CA MET A 265 6.26 -14.57 -6.68
C MET A 265 6.47 -15.81 -5.80
N ASN A 266 6.86 -16.93 -6.42
CA ASN A 266 7.07 -18.20 -5.72
C ASN A 266 8.20 -18.11 -4.70
N GLU A 267 9.26 -17.32 -4.97
CA GLU A 267 10.36 -17.08 -4.03
C GLU A 267 9.88 -16.46 -2.70
N PHE A 268 8.86 -15.60 -2.76
CA PHE A 268 8.24 -14.99 -1.58
C PHE A 268 7.03 -15.80 -1.05
N GLY A 269 6.83 -17.04 -1.53
CA GLY A 269 5.74 -17.92 -1.10
C GLY A 269 4.37 -17.56 -1.66
N PHE A 270 4.30 -16.80 -2.76
CA PHE A 270 3.05 -16.46 -3.43
C PHE A 270 2.91 -17.23 -4.74
N GLU A 271 1.77 -17.92 -4.92
CA GLU A 271 1.44 -18.58 -6.18
C GLU A 271 0.86 -17.58 -7.21
N TRP A 272 1.00 -17.91 -8.50
CA TRP A 272 0.38 -17.12 -9.56
C TRP A 272 -1.15 -17.13 -9.43
N PRO A 273 -1.81 -15.96 -9.32
CA PRO A 273 -3.20 -15.90 -8.87
C PRO A 273 -4.18 -16.29 -9.98
N GLU A 274 -5.30 -16.92 -9.60
CA GLU A 274 -6.34 -17.37 -10.53
C GLU A 274 -6.95 -16.25 -11.38
N VAL A 275 -7.01 -15.02 -10.86
CA VAL A 275 -7.48 -13.85 -11.62
C VAL A 275 -6.57 -13.49 -12.80
N LEU A 276 -5.32 -13.99 -12.81
CA LEU A 276 -4.35 -13.84 -13.89
C LEU A 276 -4.11 -15.18 -14.63
N ASN A 277 -5.00 -16.16 -14.51
CA ASN A 277 -4.83 -17.47 -15.14
C ASN A 277 -4.95 -17.40 -16.67
N CYS A 278 -3.83 -17.60 -17.36
CA CYS A 278 -3.73 -17.46 -18.81
C CYS A 278 -4.49 -18.54 -19.60
N ASN A 279 -4.80 -19.69 -19.00
CA ASN A 279 -5.44 -20.81 -19.70
C ASN A 279 -6.86 -20.50 -20.20
N SER A 280 -7.54 -19.55 -19.54
CA SER A 280 -8.91 -19.12 -19.86
C SER A 280 -8.98 -18.04 -20.94
N LEU A 281 -7.82 -17.60 -21.44
CA LEU A 281 -7.70 -16.50 -22.41
C LEU A 281 -7.65 -17.00 -23.86
N PRO A 282 -8.20 -16.23 -24.81
CA PRO A 282 -8.14 -16.53 -26.24
C PRO A 282 -6.70 -16.53 -26.76
N LYS A 283 -6.39 -17.45 -27.67
CA LYS A 283 -5.08 -17.52 -28.34
C LYS A 283 -4.96 -16.51 -29.48
N GLU A 284 -6.03 -16.32 -30.25
CA GLU A 284 -6.07 -15.44 -31.42
C GLU A 284 -7.42 -14.72 -31.48
N SER A 285 -7.44 -13.59 -32.18
CA SER A 285 -8.67 -12.85 -32.44
C SER A 285 -9.47 -13.51 -33.57
N THR A 286 -10.73 -13.82 -33.30
CA THR A 286 -11.70 -14.34 -34.26
C THR A 286 -12.86 -13.37 -34.45
N SER A 287 -13.76 -13.62 -35.40
CA SER A 287 -14.95 -12.79 -35.61
C SER A 287 -15.85 -12.66 -34.38
N ASN A 288 -15.81 -13.64 -33.47
CA ASN A 288 -16.68 -13.70 -32.29
C ASN A 288 -15.94 -13.49 -30.97
N GLU A 289 -14.62 -13.63 -30.92
CA GLU A 289 -13.81 -13.45 -29.71
C GLU A 289 -12.57 -12.63 -30.05
N ILE A 290 -12.55 -11.37 -29.61
CA ILE A 290 -11.42 -10.46 -29.78
C ILE A 290 -10.51 -10.58 -28.56
N CYS A 291 -9.21 -10.73 -28.80
CA CYS A 291 -8.20 -10.64 -27.76
C CYS A 291 -7.44 -9.32 -27.89
N PHE A 292 -7.14 -8.70 -26.76
CA PHE A 292 -6.53 -7.38 -26.67
C PHE A 292 -5.04 -7.49 -26.36
N GLU A 293 -4.24 -6.74 -27.11
CA GLU A 293 -2.79 -6.65 -26.96
C GLU A 293 -2.39 -5.22 -26.58
N PRO A 294 -1.23 -5.04 -25.91
CA PRO A 294 -0.75 -3.71 -25.58
C PRO A 294 -0.45 -2.94 -26.87
N PRO A 295 -0.89 -1.67 -27.02
CA PRO A 295 -0.62 -0.89 -28.21
C PRO A 295 0.89 -0.76 -28.45
N GLU A 296 1.35 -0.91 -29.70
CA GLU A 296 2.78 -0.86 -30.06
C GLU A 296 3.47 0.44 -29.61
N GLN A 297 2.74 1.56 -29.62
CA GLN A 297 3.24 2.85 -29.13
C GLN A 297 3.46 2.84 -27.60
N THR A 298 2.68 2.06 -26.86
CA THR A 298 2.70 1.99 -25.39
C THR A 298 3.87 1.15 -24.87
N GLN A 299 4.42 0.22 -25.66
CA GLN A 299 5.65 -0.52 -25.33
C GLN A 299 6.89 0.41 -25.25
N ASN A 300 6.89 1.49 -26.05
CA ASN A 300 7.93 2.52 -26.06
C ASN A 300 7.58 3.74 -25.17
N LEU A 301 6.29 4.05 -24.99
CA LEU A 301 5.81 5.17 -24.16
C LEU A 301 5.68 4.83 -22.66
N VAL A 302 5.42 3.58 -22.25
CA VAL A 302 5.36 3.19 -20.81
C VAL A 302 6.69 3.41 -20.12
N LYS A 303 7.81 3.16 -20.82
CA LYS A 303 9.17 3.48 -20.35
C LYS A 303 9.41 4.98 -20.15
N LYS A 304 8.62 5.87 -20.77
CA LYS A 304 8.91 7.31 -20.85
C LYS A 304 7.79 8.24 -20.38
N SER A 305 6.55 7.77 -20.13
CA SER A 305 5.38 8.64 -19.83
C SER A 305 4.79 8.46 -18.42
N LYS A 306 4.85 7.26 -17.81
CA LYS A 306 4.31 7.03 -16.45
C LYS A 306 5.20 7.64 -15.35
N LEU A 307 6.52 7.69 -15.56
CA LEU A 307 7.43 8.38 -14.65
C LEU A 307 7.23 9.91 -14.68
N ASN A 308 6.77 10.47 -15.82
CA ASN A 308 6.60 11.92 -16.01
C ASN A 308 5.32 12.48 -15.39
N GLN A 309 4.32 11.64 -15.11
CA GLN A 309 3.02 12.08 -14.57
C GLN A 309 2.97 12.00 -13.04
N ALA A 310 3.60 10.99 -12.42
CA ALA A 310 3.62 10.81 -10.97
C ALA A 310 4.89 11.34 -10.29
N PHE A 311 6.02 11.38 -11.00
CA PHE A 311 7.31 11.78 -10.44
C PHE A 311 7.93 12.95 -11.20
N SER A 312 8.82 13.65 -10.53
CA SER A 312 9.62 14.75 -11.10
C SER A 312 11.05 14.62 -10.62
N CYS A 313 12.02 14.82 -11.52
CA CYS A 313 13.38 15.12 -11.09
C CYS A 313 13.35 16.45 -10.35
N VAL A 314 13.70 16.44 -9.07
CA VAL A 314 13.77 17.65 -8.26
C VAL A 314 15.16 17.81 -7.68
N PRO A 315 15.61 19.06 -7.50
CA PRO A 315 16.77 19.34 -6.67
C PRO A 315 16.52 18.90 -5.23
N PHE A 316 17.53 18.33 -4.59
CA PHE A 316 17.52 18.05 -3.16
C PHE A 316 18.77 18.60 -2.49
N LYS A 317 18.72 18.74 -1.16
CA LYS A 317 19.81 19.28 -0.35
C LYS A 317 20.12 18.32 0.81
N HIS A 318 21.12 17.47 0.61
CA HIS A 318 21.67 16.55 1.59
C HIS A 318 23.21 16.66 1.62
N LYS A 319 23.77 16.95 2.81
CA LYS A 319 25.19 17.26 3.01
C LYS A 319 26.16 16.22 2.44
N MET A 320 25.79 14.94 2.48
CA MET A 320 26.60 13.85 1.93
C MET A 320 26.35 13.64 0.43
N CYS A 321 25.09 13.60 0.00
CA CYS A 321 24.73 13.07 -1.31
C CYS A 321 24.87 14.08 -2.45
N ASN A 322 24.80 15.38 -2.16
CA ASN A 322 25.09 16.41 -3.17
C ASN A 322 26.53 16.38 -3.69
N SER A 323 27.45 15.64 -3.06
CA SER A 323 28.80 15.43 -3.62
C SER A 323 28.83 14.49 -4.84
N TYR A 324 27.75 13.72 -5.06
CA TYR A 324 27.65 12.76 -6.17
C TYR A 324 26.70 13.26 -7.27
N TYR A 325 25.55 13.82 -6.90
CA TYR A 325 24.57 14.37 -7.84
C TYR A 325 23.54 15.25 -7.12
N ASP A 326 22.88 16.12 -7.87
CA ASP A 326 21.99 17.15 -7.32
C ASP A 326 20.50 16.93 -7.60
N LEU A 327 20.16 15.96 -8.47
CA LEU A 327 18.79 15.68 -8.89
C LEU A 327 18.38 14.27 -8.44
N THR A 328 17.22 14.18 -7.78
CA THR A 328 16.60 12.93 -7.35
C THR A 328 15.16 12.84 -7.86
N LEU A 329 14.61 11.64 -7.90
CA LEU A 329 13.25 11.40 -8.36
C LEU A 329 12.26 11.43 -7.18
N LEU A 330 11.31 12.37 -7.18
CA LEU A 330 10.27 12.46 -6.15
C LEU A 330 8.86 12.47 -6.71
N GLN A 331 7.90 11.98 -5.92
CA GLN A 331 6.48 12.05 -6.26
C GLN A 331 6.00 13.51 -6.27
N LYS A 332 5.27 13.91 -7.31
CA LYS A 332 4.68 15.24 -7.42
C LYS A 332 3.64 15.46 -6.31
N GLY A 333 3.75 16.57 -5.59
CA GLY A 333 2.77 17.01 -4.57
C GLY A 333 3.02 16.56 -3.12
N ARG A 334 4.05 15.75 -2.84
CA ARG A 334 4.45 15.31 -1.49
C ARG A 334 5.96 15.32 -1.24
N SER A 335 6.70 16.17 -1.98
CA SER A 335 8.16 16.15 -2.02
C SER A 335 8.87 16.43 -0.69
N SER A 336 8.32 17.31 0.16
CA SER A 336 8.97 17.70 1.43
C SER A 336 8.89 16.63 2.52
N GLU A 337 7.73 15.99 2.69
CA GLU A 337 7.51 14.94 3.70
C GLU A 337 8.30 13.67 3.39
N TYR A 338 8.36 13.30 2.10
CA TYR A 338 9.10 12.12 1.63
C TYR A 338 10.62 12.30 1.72
N LEU A 339 11.15 13.50 1.47
CA LEU A 339 12.57 13.77 1.69
C LEU A 339 12.95 13.68 3.17
N TYR A 340 12.08 14.12 4.08
CA TYR A 340 12.34 14.03 5.51
C TYR A 340 12.41 12.57 6.00
N SER A 341 11.48 11.72 5.54
CA SER A 341 11.53 10.29 5.87
C SER A 341 12.77 9.59 5.30
N ILE A 342 13.19 9.94 4.08
CA ILE A 342 14.44 9.47 3.50
C ILE A 342 15.66 9.91 4.31
N TYR A 343 15.73 11.20 4.68
CA TYR A 343 16.85 11.70 5.47
C TYR A 343 16.92 11.04 6.86
N SER A 344 15.76 10.73 7.45
CA SER A 344 15.69 9.95 8.70
C SER A 344 16.24 8.52 8.52
N LEU A 345 15.96 7.86 7.39
CA LEU A 345 16.54 6.55 7.07
C LEU A 345 18.05 6.63 6.88
N ILE A 346 18.54 7.63 6.13
CA ILE A 346 19.97 7.85 5.92
C ILE A 346 20.68 8.10 7.27
N ALA A 347 20.07 8.89 8.16
CA ALA A 347 20.61 9.19 9.48
C ALA A 347 20.78 7.93 10.35
N LYS A 348 20.00 6.86 10.15
CA LYS A 348 20.20 5.59 10.86
C LYS A 348 21.53 4.90 10.48
N VAL A 349 22.02 5.16 9.27
CA VAL A 349 23.27 4.58 8.72
C VAL A 349 24.47 5.50 9.00
N ASP A 350 24.26 6.71 9.53
CA ASP A 350 25.32 7.69 9.84
C ASP A 350 26.47 7.11 10.68
N PRO A 351 26.25 6.31 11.74
CA PRO A 351 27.35 5.74 12.52
C PRO A 351 28.34 4.93 11.65
N LEU A 352 27.84 4.18 10.67
CA LEU A 352 28.65 3.37 9.77
C LEU A 352 29.40 4.24 8.75
N ILE A 353 28.76 5.34 8.31
CA ILE A 353 29.37 6.33 7.44
C ILE A 353 30.55 7.02 8.14
N GLN A 354 30.43 7.32 9.44
CA GLN A 354 31.51 7.92 10.24
C GLN A 354 32.66 6.95 10.50
N VAL A 355 32.35 5.66 10.71
CA VAL A 355 33.35 4.60 10.86
C VAL A 355 34.11 4.35 9.55
N ALA A 356 33.58 4.81 8.41
CA ALA A 356 34.20 4.71 7.09
C ALA A 356 34.61 3.27 6.72
N CYS A 357 33.75 2.30 7.05
CA CYS A 357 33.99 0.88 6.80
C CYS A 357 34.12 0.50 5.31
N SER A 358 33.61 1.33 4.41
CA SER A 358 33.84 1.24 2.98
C SER A 358 33.75 2.61 2.32
N ALA A 359 34.60 2.85 1.31
CA ALA A 359 34.55 4.05 0.48
C ALA A 359 33.28 4.12 -0.38
N ASP A 360 32.66 2.97 -0.66
CA ASP A 360 31.45 2.84 -1.49
C ASP A 360 30.15 3.01 -0.70
N LEU A 361 30.20 2.96 0.64
CA LEU A 361 29.00 2.99 1.47
C LEU A 361 28.18 4.28 1.26
N LYS A 362 28.84 5.43 1.13
CA LYS A 362 28.16 6.71 0.93
C LYS A 362 27.40 6.76 -0.39
N LEU A 363 28.04 6.31 -1.48
CA LEU A 363 27.40 6.24 -2.79
C LEU A 363 26.26 5.23 -2.81
N LEU A 364 26.42 4.07 -2.14
CA LEU A 364 25.35 3.09 -1.99
C LEU A 364 24.13 3.68 -1.29
N VAL A 365 24.32 4.28 -0.11
CA VAL A 365 23.25 4.91 0.68
C VAL A 365 22.51 5.98 -0.12
N CYS A 366 23.25 6.84 -0.83
CA CYS A 366 22.65 7.86 -1.69
C CYS A 366 21.88 7.21 -2.84
N GLY A 367 22.49 6.27 -3.56
CA GLY A 367 21.89 5.64 -4.74
C GLY A 367 20.64 4.81 -4.46
N THR A 368 20.53 4.19 -3.28
CA THR A 368 19.37 3.36 -2.91
C THR A 368 18.22 4.16 -2.32
N HIS A 369 18.50 5.23 -1.56
CA HIS A 369 17.46 6.00 -0.88
C HIS A 369 17.14 7.34 -1.56
N LEU A 370 18.07 7.88 -2.37
CA LEU A 370 17.92 9.10 -3.16
C LEU A 370 18.40 8.85 -4.59
N PRO A 371 17.75 7.97 -5.38
CA PRO A 371 18.26 7.57 -6.68
C PRO A 371 18.46 8.76 -7.63
N LYS A 372 19.61 8.79 -8.34
CA LYS A 372 19.95 9.86 -9.28
C LYS A 372 18.92 9.93 -10.40
N CYS A 373 18.42 11.13 -10.67
CA CYS A 373 17.45 11.39 -11.73
C CYS A 373 18.12 12.07 -12.91
N ASN A 374 17.94 11.54 -14.12
CA ASN A 374 18.35 12.22 -15.34
C ASN A 374 17.16 13.05 -15.90
N PRO A 375 17.29 14.38 -16.08
CA PRO A 375 16.20 15.20 -16.60
C PRO A 375 15.88 14.95 -18.08
N THR A 376 16.84 14.43 -18.86
CA THR A 376 16.71 14.19 -20.32
C THR A 376 16.05 12.84 -20.62
N SER A 377 16.32 11.85 -19.77
CA SER A 377 15.65 10.56 -19.74
C SER A 377 15.12 10.39 -18.33
N ILE A 378 13.83 10.69 -18.11
CA ILE A 378 13.17 10.57 -16.79
C ILE A 378 13.21 9.11 -16.40
N GLY A 379 14.33 8.73 -15.82
CA GLY A 379 14.83 7.39 -15.62
C GLY A 379 15.87 7.51 -14.52
N MET A 380 15.78 6.60 -13.57
CA MET A 380 16.66 6.56 -12.42
C MET A 380 17.96 5.89 -12.83
N THR A 381 19.09 6.51 -12.53
CA THR A 381 20.38 5.83 -12.61
C THR A 381 20.60 5.13 -11.28
N GLN A 382 20.45 3.82 -11.28
CA GLN A 382 20.68 3.00 -10.10
C GLN A 382 22.19 2.88 -9.82
N VAL A 383 22.54 2.58 -8.58
CA VAL A 383 23.91 2.25 -8.18
C VAL A 383 24.28 0.84 -8.65
N CYS A 384 25.52 0.64 -9.09
CA CYS A 384 25.95 -0.65 -9.61
C CYS A 384 26.00 -1.73 -8.52
N LYS A 385 25.73 -2.98 -8.90
CA LYS A 385 25.90 -4.16 -8.02
C LYS A 385 27.30 -4.24 -7.40
N SER A 386 28.32 -3.89 -8.18
CA SER A 386 29.72 -3.83 -7.73
C SER A 386 29.94 -2.94 -6.50
N VAL A 387 29.32 -1.75 -6.46
CA VAL A 387 29.39 -0.79 -5.35
C VAL A 387 28.77 -1.39 -4.09
N CYS A 388 27.60 -2.03 -4.23
CA CYS A 388 26.91 -2.69 -3.13
C CYS A 388 27.73 -3.83 -2.53
N GLU A 389 28.34 -4.66 -3.37
CA GLU A 389 29.17 -5.78 -2.92
C GLU A 389 30.45 -5.34 -2.21
N ARG A 390 31.10 -4.28 -2.72
CA ARG A 390 32.28 -3.69 -2.06
C ARG A 390 31.92 -3.05 -0.72
N ALA A 391 30.76 -2.39 -0.63
CA ALA A 391 30.26 -1.87 0.64
C ALA A 391 29.90 -2.99 1.63
N ARG A 392 29.22 -4.05 1.16
CA ARG A 392 28.85 -5.23 1.97
C ARG A 392 30.07 -5.86 2.61
N LYS A 393 31.10 -6.11 1.80
CA LYS A 393 32.37 -6.71 2.25
C LYS A 393 33.03 -5.93 3.39
N GLY A 394 32.95 -4.59 3.39
CA GLY A 394 33.54 -3.74 4.42
C GLY A 394 32.65 -3.53 5.66
N CYS A 395 31.33 -3.45 5.47
CA CYS A 395 30.42 -2.90 6.47
C CYS A 395 29.46 -3.91 7.10
N GLU A 396 29.17 -5.05 6.47
CA GLU A 396 28.14 -6.00 6.94
C GLU A 396 28.43 -6.51 8.36
N SER A 397 29.68 -6.87 8.65
CA SER A 397 30.06 -7.37 9.98
C SER A 397 29.91 -6.31 11.08
N LEU A 398 30.11 -5.03 10.74
CA LEU A 398 29.92 -3.90 11.65
C LEU A 398 28.43 -3.61 11.87
N MET A 399 27.61 -3.68 10.80
CA MET A 399 26.15 -3.56 10.92
C MET A 399 25.58 -4.57 11.91
N LYS A 400 25.99 -5.84 11.80
CA LYS A 400 25.58 -6.90 12.73
C LYS A 400 25.92 -6.57 14.19
N LYS A 401 27.05 -5.91 14.46
CA LYS A 401 27.48 -5.53 15.81
C LYS A 401 26.68 -4.37 16.41
N VAL A 402 26.12 -3.49 15.57
CA VAL A 402 25.27 -2.38 16.01
C VAL A 402 23.78 -2.72 15.96
N GLY A 403 23.44 -4.02 15.82
CA GLY A 403 22.07 -4.51 15.82
C GLY A 403 21.30 -4.21 14.53
N MET A 404 21.99 -4.03 13.40
CA MET A 404 21.40 -3.79 12.10
C MET A 404 21.67 -4.97 11.15
N THR A 405 20.71 -5.29 10.29
CA THR A 405 20.88 -6.35 9.27
C THR A 405 21.10 -5.74 7.89
N TRP A 406 22.09 -6.21 7.13
CA TRP A 406 22.39 -5.67 5.79
C TRP A 406 21.16 -5.69 4.86
N SER A 407 20.43 -6.81 4.84
CA SER A 407 19.25 -7.02 3.99
C SER A 407 18.05 -6.14 4.32
N GLU A 408 18.01 -5.52 5.51
CA GLU A 408 16.96 -4.54 5.86
C GLU A 408 17.14 -3.20 5.13
N PHE A 409 18.38 -2.89 4.71
CA PHE A 409 18.73 -1.60 4.11
C PHE A 409 19.14 -1.73 2.64
N PHE A 410 19.82 -2.82 2.28
CA PHE A 410 20.41 -3.01 0.95
C PHE A 410 20.18 -4.43 0.44
N ASN A 411 19.74 -4.53 -0.81
CA ASN A 411 19.70 -5.77 -1.57
C ASN A 411 20.60 -5.62 -2.81
N CYS A 412 21.73 -6.31 -2.85
CA CYS A 412 22.69 -6.19 -3.95
C CYS A 412 22.24 -6.95 -5.20
N ASP A 413 21.33 -7.93 -5.08
CA ASP A 413 20.95 -8.80 -6.20
C ASP A 413 19.99 -8.13 -7.19
N VAL A 414 19.26 -7.10 -6.74
CA VAL A 414 18.35 -6.30 -7.58
C VAL A 414 19.06 -5.14 -8.29
N LEU A 415 20.36 -4.94 -8.06
CA LEU A 415 21.12 -3.86 -8.65
C LEU A 415 21.73 -4.27 -10.00
N PRO A 416 21.80 -3.34 -10.97
CA PRO A 416 22.30 -3.64 -12.30
C PRO A 416 23.80 -3.92 -12.32
N SER A 417 24.22 -4.79 -13.24
CA SER A 417 25.62 -4.96 -13.61
C SER A 417 26.07 -3.85 -14.57
N PRO A 418 27.30 -3.32 -14.44
CA PRO A 418 27.85 -2.34 -15.39
C PRO A 418 27.85 -2.84 -16.85
N ASP A 419 27.94 -4.15 -17.05
CA ASP A 419 27.97 -4.78 -18.37
C ASP A 419 26.59 -4.83 -19.06
N GLU A 420 25.50 -4.69 -18.29
CA GLU A 420 24.12 -4.81 -18.78
C GLU A 420 23.43 -3.45 -18.94
N GLN A 421 23.69 -2.53 -18.00
CA GLN A 421 23.05 -1.22 -17.99
C GLN A 421 23.94 -0.17 -17.32
N GLN A 422 23.88 1.07 -17.83
CA GLN A 422 24.56 2.20 -17.22
C GLN A 422 24.07 2.42 -15.76
N CYS A 423 25.01 2.38 -14.81
CA CYS A 423 24.76 2.53 -13.37
C CYS A 423 25.84 3.40 -12.71
N LEU A 424 25.61 3.83 -11.46
CA LEU A 424 26.57 4.64 -10.70
C LEU A 424 27.63 3.76 -10.07
N ASP A 425 28.89 4.00 -10.42
CA ASP A 425 30.06 3.45 -9.75
C ASP A 425 31.04 4.58 -9.43
N ASN A 426 31.56 4.55 -8.20
CA ASN A 426 32.54 5.50 -7.65
C ASN A 426 33.86 5.47 -8.45
N ILE A 427 34.16 4.34 -9.11
CA ILE A 427 35.40 4.13 -9.88
C ILE A 427 35.32 4.80 -11.27
N THR A 428 34.13 4.93 -11.86
CA THR A 428 33.95 5.46 -13.22
C THR A 428 33.87 6.99 -13.30
N GLU A 429 33.40 7.67 -12.26
CA GLU A 429 33.32 9.16 -12.27
C GLU A 429 34.69 9.84 -12.02
N MET A 430 35.68 9.10 -11.49
CA MET A 430 37.08 9.57 -11.44
C MET A 430 37.79 9.45 -12.79
N ASN A 431 37.41 8.50 -13.65
CA ASN A 431 38.04 8.30 -14.96
C ASN A 431 37.61 9.34 -16.01
N ASN A 432 36.47 10.01 -15.82
CA ASN A 432 36.07 11.16 -16.66
C ASN A 432 36.58 12.51 -16.11
N SER A 433 37.23 12.51 -14.95
CA SER A 433 37.81 13.70 -14.31
C SER A 433 39.34 13.64 -14.23
N THR A 434 39.98 12.63 -14.83
CA THR A 434 41.44 12.39 -14.80
C THR A 434 42.10 12.59 -16.17
N GLU A 435 41.61 13.55 -16.96
CA GLU A 435 42.55 14.45 -17.62
C GLU A 435 42.74 15.64 -16.66
N ILE A 436 43.91 15.66 -16.00
CA ILE A 436 44.53 16.73 -15.21
C ILE A 436 44.89 16.24 -13.80
N LEU A 437 46.22 16.14 -13.60
CA LEU A 437 47.00 15.94 -12.37
C LEU A 437 47.25 14.48 -11.93
N GLU A 438 48.21 13.87 -12.63
CA GLU A 438 49.28 13.12 -11.99
C GLU A 438 49.78 13.87 -10.73
N ARG A 439 49.57 13.28 -9.55
CA ARG A 439 50.49 13.29 -8.40
C ARG A 439 49.92 12.40 -7.31
N THR A 440 50.36 11.15 -7.30
CA THR A 440 50.25 10.25 -6.15
C THR A 440 51.11 10.75 -4.99
N PRO A 441 50.59 10.87 -3.76
CA PRO A 441 51.38 10.65 -2.56
C PRO A 441 51.22 9.18 -2.14
N ARG A 442 52.30 8.41 -2.19
CA ARG A 442 52.43 7.16 -1.44
C ARG A 442 52.35 7.48 0.05
N CYS A 443 51.38 6.92 0.75
CA CYS A 443 51.42 6.82 2.21
C CYS A 443 52.01 5.46 2.59
N ASP A 444 53.32 5.41 2.82
CA ASP A 444 53.98 4.30 3.51
C ASP A 444 53.73 4.43 5.02
N CYS A 445 52.74 3.71 5.54
CA CYS A 445 52.60 3.52 6.98
C CYS A 445 53.64 2.51 7.46
N LYS A 446 54.78 2.99 7.98
CA LYS A 446 55.67 2.17 8.83
C LYS A 446 55.05 2.05 10.22
N CYS A 447 54.66 0.83 10.62
CA CYS A 447 54.46 0.48 12.02
C CYS A 447 55.82 0.52 12.72
N GLY A 448 55.98 1.42 13.71
CA GLY A 448 57.14 1.46 14.60
C GLY A 448 56.77 0.85 15.95
N ASN A 449 57.67 -0.01 16.43
CA ASN A 449 57.65 -0.71 17.73
C ASN A 449 57.46 0.19 18.94
#